data_AF-A0A5A7UXU9-F1
#
_entry.id   AF-A0A5A7UXU9-F1
#
_cell.length_a   1.000
_cell.length_b   1.000
_cell.length_c   1.000
_cell.angle_alpha   90.00
_cell.angle_beta   90.00
_cell.angle_gamma   90.00
#
_symmetry.space_group_name_H-M   'P 1'
#
loop_
_entity.id
_entity.type
_entity.pdbx_description
1 polymer ?
#
loop_
_entity_poly.entity_id
_entity_poly.type
_entity_poly.pdbx_seq_one_letter_code
_entity_poly.pdbx_strand_id
1 'polypeptide(L)'
;MTPKRLDPRSMPLNEQFQVAVIIDKLALWKDFKNTLRHKTKELSLESLITRLRIEEEAQKHDKKEDVNIVPRKKSITVLKPNLKPKGNKMKV
;
A
#
# COMPACT_ATOMS: atom_id res chain seq x y z
N MET A 1 48.21 5.95 -25.41
CA MET A 1 47.27 5.84 -24.26
C MET A 1 45.87 5.70 -24.84
N THR A 2 45.30 4.49 -24.83
CA THR A 2 43.97 4.23 -25.39
C THR A 2 42.90 4.58 -24.34
N PRO A 3 41.82 5.29 -24.71
CA PRO A 3 40.77 5.60 -23.74
C PRO A 3 40.03 4.32 -23.37
N LYS A 4 39.95 4.05 -22.06
CA LYS A 4 39.13 2.95 -21.52
C LYS A 4 37.67 3.24 -21.86
N ARG A 5 37.05 2.39 -22.67
CA ARG A 5 35.61 2.43 -22.92
C ARG A 5 34.90 1.94 -21.66
N LEU A 6 34.12 2.83 -21.04
CA LEU A 6 33.23 2.45 -19.94
C LEU A 6 32.00 1.77 -20.55
N ASP A 7 31.69 0.56 -20.09
CA ASP A 7 30.47 -0.14 -20.48
C ASP A 7 29.26 0.61 -19.90
N PRO A 8 28.30 1.10 -20.71
CA PRO A 8 27.11 1.79 -20.21
C PRO A 8 26.25 0.90 -19.29
N ARG A 9 26.41 -0.42 -19.35
CA ARG A 9 25.78 -1.40 -18.45
C ARG A 9 26.49 -1.54 -17.10
N SER A 10 27.72 -1.02 -17.00
CA SER A 10 28.53 -1.00 -15.78
C SER A 10 28.28 0.23 -14.90
N MET A 11 27.42 1.16 -15.32
CA MET A 11 27.02 2.31 -14.51
C MET A 11 25.69 2.02 -13.83
N PRO A 12 25.66 1.72 -12.52
CA PRO A 12 24.41 1.52 -11.82
C PRO A 12 23.60 2.82 -11.83
N LEU A 13 22.36 2.72 -12.28
CA LEU A 13 21.42 3.83 -12.27
C LEU A 13 21.07 4.16 -10.81
N ASN A 14 20.95 5.44 -10.47
CA ASN A 14 20.58 5.82 -9.11
C ASN A 14 19.24 5.19 -8.72
N GLU A 15 19.16 4.69 -7.48
CA GLU A 15 18.01 3.92 -7.00
C GLU A 15 16.71 4.72 -7.08
N GLN A 16 16.73 6.01 -6.73
CA GLN A 16 15.54 6.87 -6.78
C GLN A 16 15.00 7.02 -8.20
N PHE A 17 15.86 7.08 -9.21
CA PHE A 17 15.46 7.14 -10.60
C PHE A 17 14.90 5.80 -11.07
N GLN A 18 15.50 4.68 -10.64
CA GLN A 18 14.91 3.35 -10.91
C GLN A 18 13.49 3.27 -10.32
N VAL A 19 13.32 3.67 -9.05
CA VAL A 19 12.01 3.72 -8.37
C VAL A 19 11.03 4.60 -9.15
N ALA A 20 11.42 5.81 -9.53
CA ALA A 20 10.56 6.74 -10.29
C ALA A 20 10.13 6.16 -11.64
N VAL A 21 11.06 5.58 -12.41
CA VAL A 21 10.77 4.96 -13.71
C VAL A 21 9.84 3.77 -13.58
N ILE A 22 10.03 2.92 -12.57
CA ILE A 22 9.14 1.78 -12.31
C ILE A 22 7.74 2.28 -11.97
N ILE A 23 7.60 3.24 -11.04
CA ILE A 23 6.32 3.86 -10.69
C ILE A 23 5.65 4.44 -11.94
N ASP A 24 6.42 5.08 -12.81
CA ASP A 24 5.87 5.67 -14.03
C ASP A 24 5.34 4.65 -15.03
N LYS A 25 5.97 3.46 -15.11
CA LYS A 25 5.54 2.35 -15.96
C LYS A 25 4.28 1.60 -15.46
N LEU A 26 3.79 1.85 -14.25
CA LEU A 26 2.56 1.24 -13.70
C LEU A 26 1.28 1.83 -14.31
N ALA A 27 1.03 1.59 -15.59
CA ALA A 27 -0.08 2.19 -16.34
C ALA A 27 -1.49 1.75 -15.86
N LEU A 28 -1.63 0.51 -15.39
CA LEU A 28 -2.93 -0.07 -15.02
C LEU A 28 -3.35 0.23 -13.57
N TRP A 29 -2.47 0.78 -12.73
CA TRP A 29 -2.68 0.90 -11.29
C TRP A 29 -2.66 2.37 -10.84
N LYS A 30 -3.63 3.16 -11.33
CA LYS A 30 -3.63 4.62 -11.19
C LYS A 30 -3.61 5.11 -9.73
N ASP A 31 -4.47 4.55 -8.88
CA ASP A 31 -4.57 4.99 -7.47
C ASP A 31 -3.38 4.52 -6.63
N PHE A 32 -2.89 3.31 -6.90
CA PHE A 32 -1.68 2.78 -6.30
C PHE A 32 -0.44 3.60 -6.71
N LYS A 33 -0.33 3.97 -7.99
CA LYS A 33 0.73 4.84 -8.50
C LYS A 33 0.74 6.20 -7.80
N ASN A 34 -0.42 6.82 -7.56
CA ASN A 34 -0.51 8.05 -6.78
C ASN A 34 0.00 7.86 -5.35
N THR A 35 -0.41 6.77 -4.69
CA THR A 35 0.06 6.43 -3.35
C THR A 35 1.58 6.28 -3.28
N LEU A 36 2.20 5.69 -4.31
CA LEU A 36 3.66 5.56 -4.40
C LEU A 36 4.35 6.90 -4.70
N ARG A 37 3.76 7.76 -5.56
CA ARG A 37 4.31 9.10 -5.88
C ARG A 37 4.49 9.96 -4.64
N HIS A 38 3.53 9.92 -3.71
CA HIS A 38 3.63 10.68 -2.45
C HIS A 38 4.74 10.17 -1.51
N LYS A 39 5.18 8.93 -1.66
CA LYS A 39 6.18 8.27 -0.79
C LYS A 39 7.52 8.02 -1.49
N THR A 40 7.68 8.50 -2.74
CA THR A 40 8.81 8.14 -3.61
C THR A 40 10.18 8.51 -3.03
N LYS A 41 10.28 9.62 -2.28
CA LYS A 41 11.53 10.05 -1.65
C LYS A 41 12.01 9.15 -0.50
N GLU A 42 11.10 8.37 0.08
CA GLU A 42 11.35 7.46 1.21
C GLU A 42 11.31 5.98 0.79
N LEU A 43 11.06 5.71 -0.49
CA LEU A 43 10.89 4.35 -1.02
C LEU A 43 12.22 3.82 -1.57
N SER A 44 12.72 2.74 -0.97
CA SER A 44 13.76 1.89 -1.56
C SER A 44 13.19 0.97 -2.64
N LEU A 45 14.07 0.44 -3.49
CA LEU A 45 13.71 -0.50 -4.54
C LEU A 45 13.10 -1.79 -3.96
N GLU A 46 13.69 -2.31 -2.88
CA GLU A 46 13.18 -3.50 -2.16
C GLU A 46 11.77 -3.27 -1.60
N SER A 47 11.52 -2.09 -1.02
CA SER A 47 10.19 -1.74 -0.49
C SER A 47 9.17 -1.62 -1.62
N LEU A 48 9.57 -1.04 -2.76
CA LEU A 48 8.73 -0.93 -3.95
C LEU A 48 8.35 -2.32 -4.49
N ILE A 49 9.31 -3.23 -4.66
CA ILE A 49 9.07 -4.60 -5.15
C ILE A 49 8.10 -5.34 -4.22
N THR A 50 8.29 -5.24 -2.91
CA THR A 50 7.40 -5.88 -1.92
C THR A 50 5.97 -5.37 -2.05
N ARG A 51 5.78 -4.05 -2.16
CA ARG A 51 4.45 -3.45 -2.31
C ARG A 51 3.79 -3.85 -3.64
N LEU A 52 4.55 -3.91 -4.72
CA LEU A 52 4.05 -4.35 -6.03
C LEU A 52 3.51 -5.78 -5.98
N ARG A 53 4.21 -6.70 -5.33
CA ARG A 53 3.76 -8.10 -5.18
C ARG A 53 2.48 -8.22 -4.37
N ILE A 54 2.35 -7.43 -3.29
CA ILE A 54 1.14 -7.42 -2.45
C ILE A 54 -0.07 -6.91 -3.25
N GLU A 55 0.10 -5.78 -3.95
CA GLU A 55 -0.97 -5.18 -4.75
C GLU A 55 -1.38 -6.10 -5.91
N GLU A 56 -0.41 -6.74 -6.57
CA GLU A 56 -0.68 -7.71 -7.63
C GLU A 56 -1.60 -8.83 -7.15
N GLU A 57 -1.29 -9.37 -5.97
CA GLU A 57 -2.03 -10.49 -5.43
C GLU A 57 -3.40 -10.06 -4.89
N ALA A 58 -3.50 -8.89 -4.26
CA ALA A 58 -4.78 -8.29 -3.87
C ALA A 58 -5.72 -8.12 -5.07
N GLN A 59 -5.21 -7.67 -6.22
CA GLN A 59 -6.00 -7.49 -7.43
C GLN A 59 -6.47 -8.82 -8.06
N LYS A 60 -5.71 -9.90 -7.91
CA LYS A 60 -6.12 -11.24 -8.35
C LYS A 60 -7.23 -11.82 -7.47
N HIS A 61 -7.23 -11.50 -6.17
CA HIS A 61 -8.29 -11.92 -5.25
C HIS A 61 -9.61 -11.16 -5.50
N ASP A 62 -9.55 -9.86 -5.77
CA ASP A 62 -10.72 -9.04 -6.10
C ASP A 62 -11.46 -9.56 -7.36
N LYS A 63 -10.70 -10.00 -8.37
CA LYS A 63 -11.26 -10.62 -9.60
C LYS A 63 -11.89 -12.00 -9.40
N LYS A 64 -11.63 -12.67 -8.28
CA LYS A 64 -12.19 -14.00 -7.96
C LYS A 64 -13.40 -13.92 -7.02
N GLU A 65 -13.67 -12.77 -6.39
CA GLU A 65 -14.84 -12.58 -5.53
C GLU A 65 -16.14 -12.28 -6.29
N ASP A 66 -16.11 -12.07 -7.61
CA ASP A 66 -17.32 -11.89 -8.43
C ASP A 66 -18.17 -13.18 -8.57
N VAL A 67 -17.72 -14.32 -8.02
CA VAL A 67 -18.53 -15.55 -7.91
C VAL A 67 -19.05 -15.79 -6.47
N ASN A 68 -18.73 -14.93 -5.50
CA ASN A 68 -19.30 -15.05 -4.17
C ASN A 68 -19.63 -13.69 -3.56
N ILE A 69 -20.73 -13.11 -4.01
CA ILE A 69 -21.37 -11.95 -3.37
C ILE A 69 -21.82 -12.36 -1.96
N VAL A 70 -20.98 -12.09 -0.96
CA VAL A 70 -21.44 -11.89 0.42
C VAL A 70 -21.31 -10.40 0.72
N PRO A 71 -22.41 -9.64 0.88
CA PRO A 71 -22.31 -8.23 1.22
C PRO A 71 -21.77 -8.12 2.64
N ARG A 72 -20.48 -7.77 2.77
CA ARG A 72 -19.85 -7.45 4.06
C ARG A 72 -20.47 -6.16 4.60
N LYS A 73 -21.54 -6.32 5.40
CA LYS A 73 -22.14 -5.26 6.21
C LYS A 73 -21.05 -4.65 7.09
N LYS A 74 -20.78 -3.36 6.91
CA LYS A 74 -19.96 -2.55 7.83
C LYS A 74 -20.77 -2.32 9.12
N SER A 75 -20.59 -3.17 10.12
CA SER A 75 -20.98 -2.80 11.48
C SER A 75 -19.93 -1.86 12.05
N ILE A 76 -20.21 -0.56 11.97
CA ILE A 76 -19.58 0.45 12.84
C ILE A 76 -20.15 0.19 14.24
N THR A 77 -19.46 -0.60 15.06
CA THR A 77 -19.73 -0.67 16.49
C THR A 77 -19.06 0.53 17.15
N VAL A 78 -19.84 1.61 17.31
CA VAL A 78 -19.56 2.68 18.26
C VAL A 78 -19.44 2.04 19.65
N LEU A 79 -18.21 1.95 20.17
CA LEU A 79 -17.94 1.62 21.56
C LEU A 79 -18.57 2.71 22.44
N LYS A 80 -19.72 2.40 23.04
CA LYS A 80 -20.30 3.15 24.16
C LYS A 80 -19.69 2.62 25.47
N PRO A 81 -18.92 3.41 26.22
CA PRO A 81 -18.59 3.04 27.60
C PRO A 81 -19.81 3.36 28.48
N ASN A 82 -20.48 2.33 28.97
CA ASN A 82 -21.58 2.46 29.92
C ASN A 82 -21.01 2.50 31.35
N LEU A 83 -20.95 3.69 31.95
CA LEU A 83 -20.78 3.87 33.39
C LEU A 83 -22.16 4.16 34.00
N LYS A 84 -22.72 3.25 34.81
CA LYS A 84 -23.89 3.54 35.67
C LYS A 84 -23.40 3.84 37.09
N PRO A 85 -23.79 4.97 37.71
CA PRO A 85 -23.81 5.07 39.16
C PRO A 85 -25.07 4.37 39.68
N LYS A 86 -24.87 3.38 40.55
CA LYS A 86 -25.93 2.60 41.21
C LYS A 86 -26.52 3.43 42.34
N GLY A 87 -27.65 4.09 42.10
CA GLY A 87 -28.42 4.81 43.11
C GLY A 87 -29.12 3.84 44.08
N ASN A 88 -28.62 3.79 45.30
CA ASN A 88 -29.18 3.09 46.45
C ASN A 88 -30.27 3.98 47.07
N LYS A 89 -31.49 3.46 47.23
CA LYS A 89 -32.54 4.15 48.00
C LYS A 89 -32.45 3.67 49.44
N MET A 90 -32.03 4.57 50.34
CA MET A 90 -32.18 4.41 51.79
C MET A 90 -33.68 4.46 52.13
N LYS A 91 -34.17 3.48 52.88
CA LYS A 91 -35.45 3.57 53.59
C LYS A 91 -35.14 4.16 54.97
N VAL A 92 -35.86 5.21 55.34
CA VAL A 92 -35.96 5.74 56.72
C VAL A 92 -37.43 5.85 57.04
#